data_AF-A0A821NHY8-F1
#
_entry.id   AF-A0A821NHY8-F1
#
_cell.length_a   1.000
_cell.length_b   1.000
_cell.length_c   1.000
_cell.angle_alpha   90.00
_cell.angle_beta   90.00
_cell.angle_gamma   90.00
#
_symmetry.space_group_name_H-M   'P 1'
#
loop_
_entity.id
_entity.type
_entity.pdbx_description
1 polymer ?
#
loop_
_entity_poly.entity_id
_entity_poly.type
_entity_poly.pdbx_seq_one_letter_code
_entity_poly.pdbx_strand_id
1 'polypeptide(L)'
;MFFITIDRLLSIRKGSCEWHDSNDYGIHTVCAQMTCQFLEFTRSHGNDLSTPSNSSQFSGLREGNRWYLCAGRWKEALAANVTPPVILRATHHITLQYVKLDELRKYAFCNNNRRQIKNKT
;
A
#
# COMPACT_ATOMS: atom_id res chain seq x y z
N MET A 1 -23.37 23.53 9.93
CA MET A 1 -22.18 24.36 10.17
C MET A 1 -21.35 23.67 11.25
N PHE A 2 -20.48 22.75 10.84
CA PHE A 2 -19.41 22.23 11.69
C PHE A 2 -18.13 22.37 10.88
N PHE A 3 -17.54 23.55 11.02
CA PHE A 3 -16.15 23.76 10.68
C PHE A 3 -15.34 22.93 11.68
N ILE A 4 -14.79 21.81 11.23
CA ILE A 4 -13.59 21.25 11.87
C ILE A 4 -12.45 21.64 10.96
N THR A 5 -11.54 22.35 11.59
CA THR A 5 -10.39 23.05 11.06
C THR A 5 -9.50 22.17 10.20
N ILE A 6 -9.06 22.77 9.09
CA ILE A 6 -7.88 22.39 8.34
C ILE A 6 -6.69 22.38 9.31
N ASP A 7 -6.33 21.22 9.84
CA ASP A 7 -4.99 21.00 10.37
C ASP A 7 -4.05 20.75 9.18
N ARG A 8 -3.61 21.85 8.60
CA ARG A 8 -2.41 21.96 7.77
C ARG A 8 -1.20 21.67 8.67
N LEU A 9 -1.02 20.45 9.19
CA LEU A 9 0.18 20.04 9.97
C LEU A 9 0.26 18.55 10.38
N LEU A 10 -0.06 17.59 9.50
CA LEU A 10 0.31 16.18 9.70
C LEU A 10 1.01 15.57 8.48
N SER A 11 2.14 16.16 8.11
CA SER A 11 3.24 15.42 7.49
C SER A 11 3.93 14.59 8.57
N ILE A 12 3.51 13.35 8.86
CA ILE A 12 4.37 12.42 9.63
C ILE A 12 4.16 10.96 9.23
N ARG A 13 5.04 10.48 8.34
CA ARG A 13 5.96 9.33 8.56
C ARG A 13 5.59 8.29 9.63
N LYS A 14 4.46 7.58 9.53
CA LYS A 14 4.21 6.38 10.37
C LYS A 14 3.41 5.29 9.67
N GLY A 15 3.82 4.84 8.48
CA GLY A 15 3.42 3.54 7.89
C GLY A 15 1.93 3.17 8.03
N SER A 16 1.05 4.17 8.10
CA SER A 16 -0.36 4.04 8.41
C SER A 16 -1.08 4.34 7.12
N CYS A 17 -1.87 3.36 6.73
CA CYS A 17 -2.67 3.42 5.55
C CYS A 17 -3.89 4.31 5.88
N GLU A 18 -3.74 5.62 5.71
CA GLU A 18 -4.85 6.57 5.59
C GLU A 18 -5.01 7.01 4.12
N TRP A 19 -6.17 6.71 3.54
CA TRP A 19 -6.55 7.14 2.19
C TRP A 19 -6.84 8.65 2.20
N HIS A 20 -6.24 9.40 1.29
CA HIS A 20 -6.49 10.84 1.13
C HIS A 20 -6.77 11.18 -0.32
N ASP A 21 -7.79 12.01 -0.50
CA ASP A 21 -8.15 12.77 -1.70
C ASP A 21 -9.08 12.09 -2.73
N SER A 22 -10.19 12.77 -3.02
CA SER A 22 -11.13 12.46 -4.10
C SER A 22 -10.59 12.84 -5.50
N ASN A 23 -9.51 13.61 -5.55
CA ASN A 23 -8.85 14.04 -6.79
C ASN A 23 -7.63 13.16 -7.18
N ASP A 24 -7.43 12.03 -6.50
CA ASP A 24 -6.37 11.09 -6.86
C ASP A 24 -6.74 10.28 -8.11
N TYR A 25 -6.36 10.81 -9.28
CA TYR A 25 -6.47 10.12 -10.57
C TYR A 25 -5.68 8.80 -10.62
N GLY A 26 -4.66 8.66 -9.78
CA GLY A 26 -3.85 7.44 -9.67
C GLY A 26 -4.53 6.33 -8.88
N ILE A 27 -5.63 6.61 -8.16
CA ILE A 27 -6.41 5.62 -7.41
C ILE A 27 -5.49 4.79 -6.49
N HIS A 28 -4.75 5.45 -5.60
CA HIS A 28 -3.82 4.83 -4.65
C HIS A 28 -4.54 4.08 -3.51
N THR A 29 -5.47 3.19 -3.85
CA THR A 29 -6.46 2.66 -2.90
C THR A 29 -6.03 1.34 -2.29
N VAL A 30 -4.95 0.74 -2.80
CA VAL A 30 -4.47 -0.59 -2.40
C VAL A 30 -3.37 -0.45 -1.35
N CYS A 31 -3.69 -0.66 -0.08
CA CYS A 31 -2.68 -0.73 0.97
C CYS A 31 -1.97 -2.08 0.89
N ALA A 32 -0.69 -2.09 0.51
CA ALA A 32 0.12 -3.29 0.37
C ALA A 32 1.39 -3.20 1.22
N GLN A 33 1.94 -4.36 1.60
CA GLN A 33 3.26 -4.45 2.21
C GLN A 33 4.29 -4.72 1.11
N MET A 34 5.27 -3.84 0.97
CA MET A 34 6.28 -3.92 -0.07
C MET A 34 7.13 -5.18 0.08
N THR A 35 7.46 -5.79 -1.06
CA THR A 35 8.44 -6.89 -1.19
C THR A 35 9.61 -6.41 -2.04
N CYS A 36 10.79 -7.02 -1.89
CA CYS A 36 11.94 -6.67 -2.73
C CYS A 36 11.62 -6.82 -4.23
N GLN A 37 10.98 -7.93 -4.60
CA GLN A 37 10.58 -8.24 -5.99
C GLN A 37 9.63 -7.18 -6.57
N PHE A 38 8.65 -6.72 -5.79
CA PHE A 38 7.75 -5.67 -6.23
C PHE A 38 8.48 -4.33 -6.43
N LEU A 39 9.38 -3.96 -5.51
CA LEU A 39 10.14 -2.71 -5.59
C LEU A 39 11.08 -2.68 -6.81
N GLU A 40 11.72 -3.80 -7.12
CA GLU A 40 12.52 -3.95 -8.34
C GLU A 40 11.65 -3.86 -9.61
N PHE A 41 10.51 -4.55 -9.62
CA PHE A 41 9.57 -4.53 -10.73
C PHE A 41 9.03 -3.13 -11.00
N THR A 42 8.51 -2.44 -9.98
CA THR A 42 7.93 -1.10 -10.16
C THR A 42 8.98 -0.09 -10.62
N ARG A 43 10.23 -0.22 -10.13
CA ARG A 43 11.36 0.60 -10.59
C ARG A 43 11.67 0.37 -12.06
N SER A 44 11.70 -0.89 -12.52
CA SER A 44 11.95 -1.19 -13.94
C SER A 44 10.82 -0.73 -14.87
N HIS A 45 9.62 -0.49 -14.31
CA HIS A 45 8.46 0.04 -15.02
C HIS A 45 8.26 1.56 -14.83
N GLY A 46 9.30 2.28 -14.39
CA GLY A 46 9.32 3.74 -14.32
C GLY A 46 8.65 4.35 -13.08
N ASN A 47 8.27 3.54 -12.09
CA ASN A 47 7.73 3.99 -10.81
C ASN A 47 8.66 3.57 -9.67
N ASP A 48 9.76 4.30 -9.50
CA ASP A 48 10.75 4.01 -8.46
C ASP A 48 10.26 4.45 -7.08
N LEU A 49 9.86 3.47 -6.28
CA LEU A 49 9.45 3.66 -4.89
C LEU A 49 10.59 3.40 -3.90
N SER A 50 11.79 3.07 -4.37
CA SER A 50 12.92 2.61 -3.52
C SER A 50 13.99 3.68 -3.32
N THR A 51 14.22 4.54 -4.30
CA THR A 51 15.26 5.58 -4.22
C THR A 51 14.79 6.76 -3.36
N PRO A 52 15.55 7.17 -2.34
CA PRO A 52 15.26 8.40 -1.60
C PRO A 52 15.32 9.63 -2.51
N SER A 53 14.39 10.55 -2.33
CA SER A 53 14.37 11.83 -3.06
C SER A 53 14.38 12.99 -2.07
N ASN A 54 15.48 13.75 -2.06
CA ASN A 54 15.64 14.93 -1.21
C ASN A 54 14.65 16.05 -1.60
N SER A 55 14.33 16.19 -2.89
CA SER A 55 13.40 17.22 -3.37
C SER A 55 11.97 16.97 -2.91
N SER A 56 11.59 15.71 -2.72
CA SER A 56 10.23 15.31 -2.31
C SER A 56 10.14 14.89 -0.83
N GLN A 57 11.23 14.99 -0.07
CA GLN A 57 11.34 14.48 1.31
C GLN A 57 10.94 13.00 1.46
N PHE A 58 11.09 12.22 0.39
CA PHE A 58 10.74 10.81 0.33
C PHE A 58 11.96 9.96 0.68
N SER A 59 11.84 9.09 1.69
CA SER A 59 12.97 8.28 2.18
C SER A 59 13.26 7.04 1.35
N GLY A 60 12.44 6.73 0.34
CA GLY A 60 12.42 5.42 -0.28
C GLY A 60 11.72 4.37 0.60
N LEU A 61 11.06 3.42 -0.05
CA LEU A 61 10.46 2.25 0.59
C LEU A 61 11.42 1.09 0.59
N ARG A 62 11.28 0.26 1.61
CA ARG A 62 11.99 -1.02 1.78
C ARG A 62 10.98 -2.15 1.97
N GLU A 63 11.46 -3.38 1.84
CA GLU A 63 10.66 -4.55 2.18
C GLU A 63 10.04 -4.43 3.58
N GLY A 64 8.79 -4.86 3.70
CA GLY A 64 8.03 -4.77 4.94
C GLY A 64 7.37 -3.41 5.18
N ASN A 65 7.75 -2.36 4.45
CA ASN A 65 7.04 -1.07 4.52
C ASN A 65 5.61 -1.24 3.99
N ARG A 66 4.67 -0.51 4.58
CA ARG A 66 3.29 -0.45 4.08
C ARG A 66 3.09 0.82 3.31
N TRP A 67 2.45 0.71 2.16
CA TRP A 67 2.23 1.83 1.25
C TRP A 67 0.96 1.65 0.43
N TYR A 68 0.39 2.77 0.01
CA TYR A 68 -0.73 2.79 -0.91
C TYR A 68 -0.26 2.77 -2.34
N LEU A 69 -0.69 1.74 -3.06
CA LEU A 69 -0.42 1.57 -4.48
C LEU A 69 -1.63 1.99 -5.28
N CYS A 70 -1.35 2.60 -6.44
CA CYS A 70 -2.30 2.70 -7.54
C CYS A 70 -2.87 1.30 -7.84
N ALA A 71 -4.20 1.18 -7.95
CA ALA A 71 -4.85 -0.09 -8.27
C ALA A 71 -4.31 -0.69 -9.59
N GLY A 72 -4.03 0.14 -10.58
CA GLY A 72 -3.40 -0.26 -11.84
C GLY A 72 -2.00 -0.85 -11.64
N ARG A 73 -1.14 -0.18 -10.85
CA ARG A 73 0.21 -0.68 -10.56
C ARG A 73 0.19 -2.00 -9.81
N TRP A 74 -0.76 -2.18 -8.90
CA TRP A 74 -0.95 -3.45 -8.22
C TRP A 74 -1.37 -4.56 -9.20
N LYS A 75 -2.23 -4.25 -10.19
CA LYS A 75 -2.64 -5.21 -11.23
C LYS A 75 -1.52 -5.57 -12.20
N GLU A 76 -0.65 -4.64 -12.55
CA GLU A 76 0.54 -4.94 -13.35
C GLU A 76 1.45 -5.94 -12.63
N ALA A 77 1.69 -5.72 -11.33
CA ALA A 77 2.45 -6.66 -10.51
C ALA A 77 1.75 -8.02 -10.35
N LEU A 78 0.41 -8.06 -10.43
CA LEU A 78 -0.37 -9.30 -10.54
C LEU A 78 -0.09 -10.05 -11.84
N ALA A 79 -0.13 -9.36 -12.97
CA ALA A 79 0.17 -9.97 -14.26
C ALA A 79 1.63 -10.49 -14.35
N ALA A 80 2.56 -9.83 -13.65
CA ALA A 80 3.98 -10.20 -13.61
C ALA A 80 4.35 -11.20 -12.50
N ASN A 81 3.39 -11.72 -11.73
CA ASN A 81 3.62 -12.66 -10.61
C ASN A 81 4.56 -12.15 -9.49
N VAL A 82 4.67 -10.84 -9.32
CA VAL A 82 5.50 -10.17 -8.29
C VAL A 82 4.66 -9.30 -7.36
N THR A 83 3.41 -9.71 -7.15
CA THR A 83 2.41 -8.93 -6.44
C THR A 83 2.72 -8.83 -4.95
N PRO A 84 2.74 -7.60 -4.38
CA PRO A 84 2.93 -7.44 -2.96
C PRO A 84 1.65 -7.83 -2.19
N PRO A 85 1.77 -8.41 -0.97
CA PRO A 85 0.62 -8.78 -0.16
C PRO A 85 -0.20 -7.56 0.27
N VAL A 86 -1.52 -7.70 0.25
CA VAL A 86 -2.50 -6.64 0.48
C VAL A 86 -3.04 -6.68 1.91
N ILE A 87 -3.08 -5.51 2.56
CA ILE A 87 -3.76 -5.32 3.84
C ILE A 87 -5.22 -4.98 3.55
N LEU A 88 -6.07 -6.01 3.41
CA LEU A 88 -7.49 -5.85 3.04
C LEU A 88 -8.24 -4.84 3.92
N ARG A 89 -8.00 -4.85 5.24
CA ARG A 89 -8.67 -3.95 6.19
C ARG A 89 -8.35 -2.47 5.99
N ALA A 90 -7.28 -2.17 5.25
CA ALA A 90 -6.78 -0.82 5.01
C ALA A 90 -6.81 -0.45 3.51
N THR A 91 -7.39 -1.32 2.68
CA THR A 91 -7.61 -1.10 1.26
C THR A 91 -8.99 -0.48 1.06
N HIS A 92 -9.06 0.63 0.31
CA HIS A 92 -10.32 1.31 0.09
C HIS A 92 -11.24 0.50 -0.84
N HIS A 93 -12.55 0.48 -0.56
CA HIS A 93 -13.53 -0.36 -1.26
C HIS A 93 -13.63 -0.03 -2.77
N ILE A 94 -13.33 1.20 -3.18
CA ILE A 94 -13.32 1.62 -4.60
C ILE A 94 -12.31 0.81 -5.44
N THR A 95 -11.30 0.19 -4.82
CA THR A 95 -10.40 -0.77 -5.47
C THR A 95 -11.17 -1.86 -6.22
N LEU A 96 -12.35 -2.24 -5.72
CA LEU A 96 -13.18 -3.28 -6.31
C LEU A 96 -13.73 -2.94 -7.70
N GLN A 97 -13.69 -1.67 -8.10
CA GLN A 97 -13.97 -1.25 -9.48
C GLN A 97 -12.85 -1.67 -10.46
N TYR A 98 -11.63 -1.92 -9.96
CA TYR A 98 -10.43 -2.21 -10.75
C TYR A 98 -9.89 -3.63 -10.54
N VAL A 99 -10.04 -4.18 -9.33
CA VAL A 99 -9.49 -5.47 -8.92
C VAL A 99 -10.57 -6.31 -8.26
N LYS A 100 -10.70 -7.59 -8.64
CA LYS A 100 -11.72 -8.46 -8.02
C LYS A 100 -11.35 -8.77 -6.57
N LEU A 101 -12.36 -8.83 -5.70
CA LEU A 101 -12.14 -9.16 -4.28
C LEU A 101 -11.39 -10.48 -4.09
N ASP A 102 -11.66 -11.48 -4.93
CA ASP A 102 -10.98 -12.78 -4.84
C ASP A 102 -9.50 -12.70 -5.22
N GLU A 103 -9.12 -11.80 -6.13
CA GLU A 103 -7.70 -11.53 -6.41
C GLU A 103 -7.03 -10.91 -5.18
N LEU A 104 -7.66 -9.91 -4.57
CA LEU A 104 -7.12 -9.28 -3.35
C LEU A 104 -7.01 -10.28 -2.19
N ARG A 105 -8.00 -11.18 -2.03
CA ARG A 105 -8.01 -12.22 -0.98
C ARG A 105 -6.88 -13.22 -1.13
N LYS A 106 -6.54 -13.62 -2.37
CA LYS A 106 -5.41 -14.54 -2.63
C LYS A 106 -4.08 -13.98 -2.13
N TYR A 107 -3.91 -12.66 -2.19
CA TYR A 107 -2.72 -11.96 -1.74
C TYR A 107 -2.91 -11.27 -0.38
N ALA A 108 -3.92 -11.66 0.40
CA ALA A 108 -4.17 -11.04 1.69
C ALA A 108 -2.99 -11.25 2.64
N PHE A 109 -2.55 -10.17 3.30
CA PHE A 109 -1.50 -10.21 4.29
C PHE A 109 -1.95 -11.02 5.52
N CYS A 110 -1.40 -12.22 5.68
CA CYS A 110 -1.60 -13.06 6.85
C CYS A 110 -0.59 -12.69 7.94
N ASN A 111 -1.04 -12.01 9.00
CA ASN A 111 -0.20 -11.77 10.17
C ASN A 111 -0.11 -13.07 11.01
N ASN A 112 1.02 -13.76 10.95
CA ASN A 112 1.25 -15.04 11.65
C ASN A 112 1.34 -14.91 13.18
N ASN A 113 1.27 -13.69 13.73
CA ASN A 113 1.39 -13.44 15.17
C ASN A 113 0.23 -13.98 16.03
N ARG A 114 -0.86 -14.49 15.43
CA ARG A 114 -1.94 -15.15 16.19
C ARG A 114 -1.65 -16.61 16.58
N ARG A 115 -0.62 -17.25 16.00
CA ARG A 115 -0.29 -18.66 16.31
C ARG A 115 0.65 -18.83 17.51
N GLN A 116 1.42 -17.81 17.89
CA GLN A 116 2.41 -17.96 18.97
C GLN A 116 1.85 -17.78 20.39
N ILE A 117 0.64 -17.22 20.55
CA ILE A 117 0.03 -17.02 21.89
C ILE A 117 -0.55 -18.33 22.46
N LYS A 118 -0.80 -19.34 21.62
CA LYS A 118 -1.40 -20.62 22.07
C LYS A 118 -0.41 -21.66 22.59
N ASN A 119 0.90 -21.39 22.59
CA ASN A 119 1.93 -22.36 22.97
C ASN A 119 2.71 -21.94 24.23
N LYS A 120 2.16 -21.03 25.06
CA LYS A 120 2.73 -20.67 26.36
C LYS A 120 1.73 -21.00 27.47
N THR A 121 1.55 -22.28 27.71
CA THR A 121 0.96 -22.87 28.91
C THR A 121 1.84 -24.01 29.35
#